data_AF-A0A3P6BKY2-F1
#
_entry.id   AF-A0A3P6BKY2-F1
#
_cell.length_a   1.000
_cell.length_b   1.000
_cell.length_c   1.000
_cell.angle_alpha   90.00
_cell.angle_beta   90.00
_cell.angle_gamma   90.00
#
_symmetry.space_group_name_H-M   'P 1'
#
loop_
_entity.id
_entity.type
_entity.pdbx_description
1 polymer ?
#
loop_
_entity_poly.entity_id
_entity_poly.type
_entity_poly.pdbx_seq_one_letter_code
_entity_poly.pdbx_strand_id
1 'polypeptide(L)'
;MSFVLSGILTHLPAFGVLFDNEEVKGPMIQYLIRPEEYIKRFHPIGLEKLQFVEDSLKILRQEVEEHAKVLGFVGAPWTLHQTY
;
A
#
# COMPACT_ATOMS: atom_id res chain seq x y z
N MET A 1 -22.98 2.78 -1.96
CA MET A 1 -21.95 1.98 -1.27
C MET A 1 -20.61 2.38 -1.85
N SER A 2 -19.93 3.35 -1.23
CA SER A 2 -18.62 3.85 -1.64
C SER A 2 -17.56 3.12 -0.81
N PHE A 3 -16.60 2.47 -1.47
CA PHE A 3 -15.44 1.83 -0.85
C PHE A 3 -14.17 2.39 -1.50
N VAL A 4 -13.18 2.78 -0.69
CA VAL A 4 -11.84 3.11 -1.18
C VAL A 4 -11.04 1.82 -1.24
N LEU A 5 -10.72 1.39 -2.46
CA LEU A 5 -9.84 0.25 -2.70
C LEU A 5 -8.40 0.73 -2.74
N SER A 6 -7.76 0.80 -1.57
CA SER A 6 -6.29 0.88 -1.51
C SER A 6 -5.74 -0.52 -1.76
N GLY A 7 -4.85 -0.70 -2.74
CA GLY A 7 -4.21 -2.00 -2.95
C GLY A 7 -3.40 -2.41 -1.71
N ILE A 8 -3.23 -3.71 -1.46
CA ILE A 8 -2.40 -4.16 -0.32
C ILE A 8 -0.93 -3.67 -0.43
N LEU A 9 -0.50 -3.24 -1.61
CA LEU A 9 0.86 -2.82 -1.93
C LEU A 9 1.08 -1.30 -1.81
N THR A 10 0.06 -0.50 -1.48
CA THR A 10 0.15 0.98 -1.49
C THR A 10 1.18 1.54 -0.50
N HIS A 11 1.61 0.75 0.49
CA HIS A 11 2.65 1.15 1.44
C HIS A 11 4.08 0.84 0.96
N LEU A 12 4.27 0.06 -0.11
CA LEU A 12 5.60 -0.28 -0.62
C LEU A 12 6.44 0.95 -1.02
N PRO A 13 5.88 1.99 -1.67
CA PRO A 13 6.63 3.21 -1.95
C PRO A 13 7.10 3.94 -0.69
N ALA A 14 6.41 3.76 0.44
CA ALA A 14 6.83 4.30 1.73
C ALA A 14 8.01 3.54 2.35
N PHE A 15 8.29 2.31 1.89
CA PHE A 15 9.47 1.51 2.20
C PHE A 15 10.60 1.67 1.15
N GLY A 16 10.42 2.51 0.13
CA GLY A 16 11.42 2.70 -0.94
C GLY A 16 11.30 1.69 -2.08
N VAL A 17 10.22 0.90 -2.10
CA VAL A 17 9.91 -0.07 -3.15
C VAL A 17 8.87 0.51 -4.10
N LEU A 18 9.29 0.72 -5.36
CA LEU A 18 8.38 1.12 -6.43
C LEU A 18 7.79 -0.12 -7.11
N PHE A 19 6.53 0.01 -7.54
CA PHE A 19 5.82 -0.98 -8.33
C PHE A 19 5.01 -0.26 -9.41
N ASP A 20 4.86 -0.92 -10.56
CA ASP A 20 4.04 -0.46 -11.67
C ASP A 20 2.72 -1.24 -11.69
N ASN A 21 1.63 -0.66 -12.18
CA ASN A 21 0.41 -1.42 -12.45
C ASN A 21 0.32 -1.70 -13.95
N GLU A 22 0.57 -2.95 -14.35
CA GLU A 22 0.30 -3.42 -15.72
C GLU A 22 -1.18 -3.73 -15.89
N GLU A 23 -1.79 -3.26 -16.97
CA GLU A 23 -3.24 -3.34 -17.23
C GLU A 23 -3.80 -4.78 -17.20
N VAL A 24 -3.00 -5.76 -17.64
CA VAL A 24 -3.41 -7.17 -17.74
C VAL A 24 -2.90 -8.03 -16.57
N LYS A 25 -1.76 -7.66 -15.98
CA LYS A 25 -1.09 -8.49 -14.96
C LYS A 25 -1.27 -7.96 -13.53
N GLY A 26 -1.78 -6.74 -13.37
CA GLY A 26 -1.88 -6.09 -12.07
C GLY A 26 -0.53 -5.49 -11.62
N PRO A 27 -0.32 -5.33 -10.30
CA PRO A 27 0.88 -4.69 -9.77
C PRO A 27 2.12 -5.56 -9.97
N MET A 28 3.11 -5.02 -10.66
CA MET A 28 4.40 -5.62 -10.99
C MET A 28 5.50 -4.87 -10.26
N ILE A 29 6.24 -5.58 -9.40
CA ILE A 29 7.47 -5.07 -8.79
C ILE A 29 8.63 -5.37 -9.74
N GLN A 30 9.40 -4.35 -10.11
CA GLN A 30 10.58 -4.56 -10.94
C GLN A 30 11.69 -5.20 -10.11
N TYR A 31 11.96 -6.47 -10.38
CA TYR A 31 13.14 -7.14 -9.84
C TYR A 31 14.37 -6.67 -10.58
N LEU A 32 15.21 -5.93 -9.86
CA LEU A 32 16.58 -5.75 -10.31
C LEU A 32 17.28 -7.10 -10.22
N ILE A 33 18.11 -7.42 -11.21
CA ILE A 33 18.95 -8.64 -11.32
C ILE A 33 19.89 -8.83 -10.09
N ARG A 34 19.86 -7.91 -9.11
CA ARG A 34 20.69 -7.84 -7.91
C ARG A 34 19.81 -7.68 -6.65
N PRO A 35 19.37 -8.79 -6.04
CA PRO A 35 18.53 -8.78 -4.84
C PRO A 35 19.15 -8.01 -3.66
N GLU A 36 20.47 -8.04 -3.55
CA GLU A 36 21.23 -7.41 -2.47
C GLU A 36 21.13 -5.88 -2.49
N GLU A 37 21.17 -5.29 -3.70
CA GLU A 37 20.99 -3.85 -3.91
C GLU A 37 19.56 -3.42 -3.62
N TYR A 38 18.60 -4.33 -3.81
CA TYR A 38 17.19 -4.08 -3.54
C TYR A 38 16.88 -4.05 -2.04
N ILE A 39 17.45 -4.97 -1.26
CA ILE A 39 17.34 -4.99 0.20
C ILE A 39 17.87 -3.68 0.81
N LYS A 40 18.95 -3.11 0.24
CA LYS A 40 19.52 -1.83 0.69
C LYS A 40 18.61 -0.61 0.49
N ARG A 41 17.56 -0.72 -0.35
CA ARG A 41 16.60 0.37 -0.58
C ARG A 41 15.53 0.44 0.50
N PHE A 42 15.33 -0.64 1.24
CA PHE A 42 14.40 -0.63 2.36
C PHE A 42 14.89 0.36 3.41
N HIS A 43 13.99 1.25 3.79
CA HIS A 43 14.19 2.17 4.89
C HIS A 43 12.99 2.13 5.83
N PRO A 44 13.14 2.58 7.09
CA PRO A 44 12.00 2.75 7.99
C PRO A 44 10.90 3.57 7.33
N ILE A 45 9.65 3.21 7.59
CA ILE A 45 8.51 3.83 6.93
C ILE A 45 8.44 5.33 7.26
N GLY A 46 8.37 6.15 6.22
CA GLY A 46 8.04 7.56 6.37
C GLY A 46 6.54 7.71 6.50
N LEU A 47 6.02 7.83 7.74
CA LEU A 47 4.57 7.92 8.00
C LEU A 47 3.93 9.12 7.28
N GLU A 48 4.68 10.18 7.03
CA GLU A 48 4.27 11.34 6.24
C GLU A 48 3.81 10.95 4.82
N LYS A 49 4.36 9.88 4.24
CA LYS A 49 3.97 9.39 2.91
C LYS A 49 2.63 8.65 2.92
N LEU A 50 2.11 8.29 4.10
CA LEU A 50 0.82 7.61 4.28
C LEU A 50 -0.31 8.58 4.67
N GLN A 51 -0.03 9.89 4.77
CA GLN A 51 -1.02 10.89 5.19
C GLN A 51 -2.32 10.84 4.36
N PHE A 52 -2.20 10.60 3.05
CA PHE A 52 -3.36 10.48 2.16
C PHE A 52 -4.30 9.32 2.54
N VAL A 53 -3.77 8.24 3.12
CA VAL A 53 -4.58 7.10 3.60
C VAL A 53 -5.38 7.52 4.82
N GLU A 54 -4.74 8.23 5.75
CA GLU A 54 -5.41 8.78 6.95
C GLU A 54 -6.52 9.75 6.55
N ASP A 55 -6.23 10.68 5.64
CA ASP A 55 -7.19 11.68 5.17
C ASP A 55 -8.39 11.01 4.48
N SER A 56 -8.13 9.99 3.65
CA SER A 56 -9.18 9.20 3.00
C SER A 56 -10.06 8.47 4.01
N LEU A 57 -9.47 7.85 5.04
CA LEU A 57 -10.21 7.16 6.10
C LEU A 57 -11.06 8.13 6.94
N LYS A 58 -10.56 9.35 7.20
CA LYS A 58 -11.31 10.40 7.90
C LYS A 58 -12.52 10.86 7.11
N ILE A 59 -12.36 11.11 5.81
CA ILE A 59 -13.46 11.49 4.91
C ILE A 59 -14.53 10.39 4.90
N LEU A 60 -14.13 9.13 4.70
CA LEU A 60 -15.07 8.00 4.74
C LEU A 60 -15.76 7.88 6.09
N ARG A 61 -15.06 8.08 7.21
CA ARG A 61 -15.68 8.03 8.55
C ARG A 61 -16.74 9.10 8.72
N GLN A 62 -16.53 10.27 8.14
CA GLN A 62 -17.49 11.39 8.15
C GLN A 62 -18.68 11.10 7.23
N GLU A 63 -18.48 10.59 6.02
CA GLU A 63 -19.58 10.31 5.08
C GLU A 63 -20.51 9.19 5.55
N VAL A 64 -19.96 8.21 6.27
CA VAL A 64 -20.70 6.98 6.65
C VAL A 64 -21.39 7.13 8.01
N GLU A 65 -20.98 8.10 8.85
CA GLU A 65 -21.55 8.41 10.17
C GLU A 65 -21.90 7.15 10.99
N GLU A 66 -23.14 7.01 11.49
CA GLU A 66 -23.61 5.84 12.24
C GLU A 66 -24.14 4.73 11.33
N HIS A 67 -24.23 4.95 10.02
CA HIS A 67 -24.91 4.07 9.07
C HIS A 67 -24.09 2.83 8.68
N ALA A 68 -22.76 2.88 8.85
CA ALA A 68 -21.86 1.75 8.63
C ALA A 68 -20.51 1.93 9.36
N LYS A 69 -19.68 0.88 9.34
CA LYS A 69 -18.33 0.90 9.92
C LYS A 69 -17.28 1.04 8.81
N VAL A 70 -16.25 1.84 9.06
CA VAL A 70 -15.06 1.93 8.20
C VAL A 70 -14.05 0.89 8.64
N LEU A 71 -13.59 0.03 7.72
CA LEU A 71 -12.57 -0.98 7.95
C LEU A 71 -11.29 -0.62 7.19
N GLY A 72 -10.20 -0.40 7.92
CA GLY A 72 -8.86 -0.30 7.34
C GLY A 72 -8.19 -1.67 7.25
N PHE A 73 -7.40 -1.90 6.21
CA PHE A 73 -6.62 -3.13 6.06
C PHE A 73 -5.20 -2.81 5.57
N VAL A 74 -4.26 -3.68 5.92
CA VAL A 74 -2.87 -3.66 5.44
C VAL A 74 -2.42 -5.09 5.16
N GLY A 75 -1.60 -5.29 4.13
CA GLY A 75 -1.02 -6.59 3.83
C GLY A 75 -0.08 -7.05 4.95
N ALA A 76 -0.16 -8.33 5.35
CA ALA A 76 0.76 -8.88 6.33
C ALA A 76 2.19 -8.97 5.75
N PRO A 77 3.24 -8.83 6.58
CA PRO A 77 4.64 -8.87 6.12
C PRO A 77 4.97 -10.11 5.27
N TRP A 78 4.46 -11.28 5.65
CA TRP A 78 4.67 -12.53 4.92
C TRP A 78 4.00 -12.56 3.53
N THR A 79 2.82 -11.94 3.39
CA THR A 79 2.12 -11.86 2.10
C THR A 79 2.85 -10.95 1.13
N LEU A 80 3.47 -9.88 1.62
CA LEU A 80 4.33 -9.00 0.82
C LEU A 80 5.58 -9.75 0.36
N HIS A 81 6.07 -10.69 1.18
CA HIS A 81 7.27 -11.45 0.85
C HIS A 81 7.11 -12.35 -0.38
N GLN A 82 5.93 -12.92 -0.60
CA GLN A 82 5.64 -13.83 -1.73
C GLN A 82 5.47 -13.12 -3.08
N THR A 83 5.42 -11.78 -3.05
CA THR A 83 5.54 -10.92 -4.24
C THR A 83 6.98 -10.47 -4.49
N TYR A 84 7.96 -11.03 -3.75
CA TYR A 84 9.40 -11.03 -4.07
C TYR A 84 9.84 -12.42 -4.59
#